data_AF-A0AAV6G4K1-F1
#
_entry.id   AF-A0AAV6G4K1-F1
#
_cell.length_a   1.000
_cell.length_b   1.000
_cell.length_c   1.000
_cell.angle_alpha   90.00
_cell.angle_beta   90.00
_cell.angle_gamma   90.00
#
_symmetry.space_group_name_H-M   'P 1'
#
loop_
_entity.id
_entity.type
_entity.pdbx_description
1 polymer ?
#
loop_
_entity_poly.entity_id
_entity_poly.type
_entity_poly.pdbx_seq_one_letter_code
_entity_poly.pdbx_strand_id
1 'polypeptide(L)'
;MPYGTGPCKDITICPPTTYCGNLRVATFAGGQVISDMTIKSCVVPQQCIVGSYNVGKIKKVINSKCCIKDDCNNGTVEASTGGPNGKECHTCIGSDCSSKLKCEGEEDRCLIAKLDVDGEKMTGKGCASKSICTMKMRRSDGTGPGGYDML
;
A
#
# COMPACT_ATOMS: atom_id res chain seq x y z
N MET A 1 17.49 -2.32 45.89
CA MET A 1 17.29 -1.54 44.65
C MET A 1 16.08 -2.13 43.94
N PRO A 2 14.99 -1.38 43.73
CA PRO A 2 13.77 -1.98 43.19
C PRO A 2 13.88 -2.12 41.67
N TYR A 3 13.53 -3.32 41.20
CA TYR A 3 13.33 -3.69 39.80
C TYR A 3 12.23 -2.83 39.19
N GLY A 4 12.51 -2.19 38.05
CA GLY A 4 11.54 -1.41 37.30
C GLY A 4 10.57 -2.32 36.52
N THR A 5 9.34 -2.42 37.00
CA THR A 5 8.18 -2.95 36.26
C THR A 5 7.53 -1.82 35.46
N GLY A 6 8.18 -1.42 34.36
CA GLY A 6 7.58 -0.56 33.34
C GLY A 6 7.18 -1.39 32.11
N PRO A 7 6.13 -1.04 31.36
CA PRO A 7 5.85 -1.69 30.09
C PRO A 7 7.03 -1.46 29.14
N CYS A 8 7.62 -2.52 28.60
CA CYS A 8 8.64 -2.42 27.56
C CYS A 8 8.07 -1.60 26.40
N LYS A 9 8.69 -0.45 26.09
CA LYS A 9 8.41 0.27 24.84
C LYS A 9 9.36 -0.26 23.78
N ASP A 10 8.81 -0.93 22.77
CA ASP A 10 9.57 -1.34 21.59
C ASP A 10 9.96 -0.10 20.77
N ILE A 11 11.15 0.44 21.07
CA ILE A 11 11.74 1.58 20.37
C ILE A 11 12.76 1.03 19.37
N THR A 12 12.59 1.39 18.10
CA THR A 12 13.53 1.04 17.03
C THR A 12 14.30 2.29 16.60
N ILE A 13 15.62 2.20 16.60
CA ILE A 13 16.50 3.27 16.11
C ILE A 13 16.68 3.09 14.60
N CYS A 14 16.34 4.13 13.83
CA CYS A 14 16.45 4.09 12.38
C CYS A 14 17.88 4.40 11.92
N PRO A 15 18.43 3.65 10.94
CA PRO A 15 19.68 4.00 10.29
C PRO A 15 19.68 5.43 9.71
N PRO A 16 20.85 6.08 9.56
CA PRO A 16 20.96 7.50 9.17
C PRO A 16 20.35 7.87 7.80
N THR A 17 20.09 6.88 6.94
CA THR A 17 19.50 7.06 5.59
C THR A 17 18.01 6.72 5.54
N THR A 18 17.41 6.39 6.68
CA THR A 18 16.01 5.95 6.81
C THR A 18 15.24 6.86 7.75
N TYR A 19 13.94 6.93 7.55
CA TYR A 19 13.02 7.78 8.30
C TYR A 19 12.11 6.90 9.17
N CYS A 20 11.63 7.45 10.27
CA CYS A 20 10.52 6.85 11.01
C CYS A 20 9.27 6.91 10.11
N GLY A 21 8.76 5.75 9.70
CA GLY A 21 7.54 5.61 8.92
C GLY A 21 6.37 5.16 9.79
N ASN A 22 5.20 5.72 9.51
CA ASN A 22 3.91 5.21 9.98
C ASN A 22 3.02 5.05 8.74
N LEU A 23 2.77 3.81 8.37
CA LEU A 23 2.06 3.42 7.15
C LEU A 23 0.72 2.82 7.55
N ARG A 24 -0.37 3.30 6.95
CA ARG A 24 -1.66 2.61 6.99
C ARG A 24 -1.94 2.00 5.63
N VAL A 25 -2.29 0.73 5.63
CA VAL A 25 -2.67 -0.02 4.44
C VAL A 25 -4.08 -0.57 4.64
N ALA A 26 -5.02 -0.05 3.86
CA ALA A 26 -6.40 -0.52 3.83
C ALA A 26 -6.66 -1.25 2.51
N THR A 27 -7.17 -2.48 2.60
CA THR A 27 -7.55 -3.31 1.45
C THR A 27 -9.06 -3.48 1.44
N PHE A 28 -9.65 -3.23 0.29
CA PHE A 28 -11.09 -3.30 0.05
C PHE A 28 -11.38 -4.38 -0.99
N ALA A 29 -12.46 -5.13 -0.78
CA ALA A 29 -13.05 -6.03 -1.76
C ALA A 29 -14.54 -5.72 -1.88
N GLY A 30 -15.03 -5.45 -3.09
CA GLY A 30 -16.44 -5.09 -3.31
C GLY A 30 -16.91 -3.86 -2.51
N GLY A 31 -16.00 -2.92 -2.21
CA GLY A 31 -16.27 -1.72 -1.41
C GLY A 31 -16.23 -1.94 0.11
N GLN A 32 -16.10 -3.18 0.58
CA GLN A 32 -15.93 -3.49 2.01
C GLN A 32 -14.45 -3.57 2.39
N VAL A 33 -14.09 -3.06 3.56
CA VAL A 33 -12.75 -3.21 4.11
C VAL A 33 -12.56 -4.67 4.53
N ILE A 34 -11.59 -5.36 3.93
CA ILE A 34 -11.24 -6.74 4.29
C ILE A 34 -9.95 -6.83 5.10
N SER A 35 -9.14 -5.77 5.12
CA SER A 35 -7.93 -5.66 5.93
C SER A 35 -7.58 -4.19 6.13
N ASP A 36 -7.25 -3.81 7.37
CA ASP A 36 -6.79 -2.46 7.73
C ASP A 36 -5.66 -2.60 8.74
N MET A 37 -4.47 -2.15 8.37
CA MET A 37 -3.26 -2.34 9.15
C MET A 37 -2.49 -1.03 9.27
N THR A 38 -1.95 -0.78 10.47
CA THR A 38 -0.99 0.30 10.71
C THR A 38 0.37 -0.31 11.06
N ILE A 39 1.40 0.14 10.36
CA ILE A 39 2.76 -0.37 10.45
C ILE A 39 3.69 0.79 10.78
N LYS A 40 4.40 0.69 11.90
CA LYS A 40 5.51 1.59 12.24
C LYS A 40 6.82 0.89 11.97
N SER A 41 7.68 1.49 11.16
CA SER A 41 8.98 0.93 10.80
C SER A 41 9.96 2.00 10.33
N CYS A 42 11.23 1.65 10.22
CA CYS A 42 12.20 2.49 9.53
C CYS A 42 12.08 2.27 8.02
N VAL A 43 11.86 3.35 7.27
CA VAL A 43 11.60 3.31 5.83
C VAL A 43 12.57 4.20 5.07
N VAL A 44 12.90 3.84 3.84
CA VAL A 44 13.62 4.76 2.96
C VAL A 44 12.66 5.85 2.44
N PRO A 45 13.13 7.05 2.06
CA PRO A 45 12.25 8.13 1.62
C PRO A 45 11.30 7.74 0.48
N GLN A 46 11.72 6.84 -0.42
CA GLN A 46 10.91 6.37 -1.55
C GLN A 46 9.69 5.53 -1.12
N GLN A 47 9.67 5.01 0.11
CA GLN A 47 8.54 4.27 0.68
C GLN A 47 7.54 5.18 1.39
N CYS A 48 7.83 6.49 1.48
CA CYS A 48 6.91 7.47 2.02
C CYS A 48 5.89 7.90 0.95
N ILE A 49 4.92 7.02 0.69
CA ILE A 49 3.92 7.25 -0.34
C ILE A 49 2.52 7.48 0.23
N VAL A 50 1.75 8.23 -0.53
CA VAL A 50 0.30 8.37 -0.42
C VAL A 50 -0.26 8.01 -1.78
N GLY A 51 -1.16 7.03 -1.85
CA GLY A 51 -1.75 6.61 -3.11
C GLY A 51 -2.59 5.35 -2.99
N SER A 52 -3.25 5.01 -4.09
CA SER A 52 -4.05 3.80 -4.16
C SER A 52 -3.88 3.09 -5.50
N TYR A 53 -4.29 1.82 -5.50
CA TYR A 53 -4.54 1.11 -6.73
C TYR A 53 -5.84 0.31 -6.62
N ASN A 54 -6.52 0.17 -7.75
CA ASN A 54 -7.79 -0.53 -7.87
C ASN A 54 -7.78 -1.41 -9.12
N VAL A 55 -7.89 -2.72 -8.95
CA VAL A 55 -7.97 -3.71 -10.03
C VAL A 55 -9.38 -4.30 -10.17
N GLY A 56 -10.41 -3.54 -9.77
CA GLY A 56 -11.82 -3.91 -9.86
C GLY A 56 -12.30 -4.76 -8.69
N LYS A 57 -11.70 -5.95 -8.50
CA LYS A 57 -12.05 -6.82 -7.36
C LYS A 57 -11.43 -6.35 -6.04
N ILE A 58 -10.21 -5.83 -6.13
CA ILE A 58 -9.43 -5.40 -4.98
C ILE A 58 -8.99 -3.95 -5.20
N LYS A 59 -9.19 -3.13 -4.17
CA LYS A 59 -8.58 -1.81 -4.05
C LYS A 59 -7.67 -1.80 -2.82
N LYS A 60 -6.50 -1.20 -2.95
CA LYS A 60 -5.63 -0.90 -1.80
C LYS A 60 -5.36 0.59 -1.73
N VAL A 61 -5.42 1.12 -0.52
CA VAL A 61 -5.04 2.49 -0.18
C VAL A 61 -3.85 2.42 0.76
N ILE A 62 -2.79 3.14 0.41
CA ILE A 62 -1.56 3.22 1.19
C ILE A 62 -1.34 4.70 1.51
N ASN A 63 -1.41 5.02 2.79
CA ASN A 63 -1.09 6.36 3.28
C ASN A 63 0.05 6.25 4.27
N SER A 64 1.00 7.17 4.21
CA SER A 64 2.15 7.17 5.10
C SER A 64 2.46 8.57 5.62
N LYS A 65 2.98 8.62 6.85
CA LYS A 65 3.65 9.77 7.44
C LYS A 65 5.07 9.35 7.76
N CYS A 66 6.04 10.08 7.24
CA CYS A 66 7.45 9.81 7.53
C CYS A 66 8.17 11.07 7.98
N CYS A 67 9.11 10.88 8.88
CA CYS A 67 9.80 11.97 9.54
C CYS A 67 11.11 11.47 10.16
N ILE A 68 12.01 12.40 10.47
CA ILE A 68 13.39 12.09 10.90
C ILE A 68 13.56 12.17 12.41
N LYS A 69 12.76 13.00 13.09
CA LYS A 69 12.89 13.22 14.54
C LYS A 69 12.48 11.96 15.31
N ASP A 70 13.07 11.76 16.47
CA ASP A 70 12.69 10.63 17.33
C ASP A 70 11.20 10.69 17.72
N ASP A 71 10.55 9.53 17.73
CA ASP A 71 9.11 9.33 18.06
C ASP A 71 8.12 10.20 17.26
N CYS A 72 8.53 10.71 16.09
CA CYS A 72 7.71 11.61 15.29
C CYS A 72 6.59 10.90 14.52
N ASN A 73 6.69 9.58 14.36
CA ASN A 73 5.71 8.75 13.65
C ASN A 73 4.57 8.28 14.60
N ASN A 74 4.44 8.92 15.77
CA ASN A 74 3.35 8.71 16.69
C ASN A 74 2.05 9.37 16.18
N GLY A 75 0.91 8.71 16.38
CA GLY A 75 -0.40 9.13 15.89
C GLY A 75 -0.99 8.22 14.80
N THR A 76 -2.19 8.58 14.35
CA THR A 76 -2.96 7.82 13.37
C THR A 76 -2.74 8.39 11.97
N VAL A 77 -2.71 7.49 10.98
CA VAL A 77 -2.74 7.84 9.57
C VAL A 77 -4.13 7.48 9.07
N GLU A 78 -4.85 8.42 8.47
CA GLU A 78 -6.15 8.13 7.90
C GLU A 78 -6.01 7.49 6.53
N ALA A 79 -6.73 6.41 6.27
CA ALA A 79 -6.92 5.87 4.93
C ALA A 79 -8.14 6.56 4.33
N SER A 80 -7.94 7.41 3.31
CA SER A 80 -9.05 8.07 2.62
C SER A 80 -9.20 7.49 1.23
N THR A 81 -10.40 7.03 0.91
CA THR A 81 -10.79 6.73 -0.48
C THR A 81 -11.45 7.98 -1.05
N GLY A 82 -10.90 8.50 -2.15
CA GLY A 82 -11.58 9.56 -2.92
C GLY A 82 -12.80 9.03 -3.65
N GLY A 83 -13.67 9.94 -4.09
CA GLY A 83 -14.78 9.62 -5.00
C GLY A 83 -14.31 9.40 -6.44
N PRO A 84 -15.22 9.07 -7.38
CA PRO A 84 -14.90 8.93 -8.80
C PRO A 84 -14.21 10.18 -9.35
N ASN A 85 -13.10 10.01 -10.07
CA ASN A 85 -12.29 11.13 -10.58
C ASN A 85 -12.48 11.42 -12.08
N GLY A 86 -13.40 10.68 -12.73
CA GLY A 86 -13.73 10.84 -14.15
C GLY A 86 -12.80 10.10 -15.12
N LYS A 87 -11.73 9.45 -14.65
CA LYS A 87 -10.87 8.60 -15.48
C LYS A 87 -11.38 7.16 -15.48
N GLU A 88 -11.05 6.44 -16.55
CA GLU A 88 -11.40 5.03 -16.71
C GLU A 88 -10.22 4.22 -17.24
N CYS A 89 -10.07 3.01 -16.69
CA CYS A 89 -9.08 2.02 -17.11
C CYS A 89 -9.75 0.67 -17.39
N HIS A 90 -9.01 -0.27 -17.98
CA HIS A 90 -9.50 -1.63 -18.11
C HIS A 90 -9.31 -2.42 -16.82
N THR A 91 -10.17 -3.40 -16.57
CA THR A 91 -10.07 -4.35 -15.46
C THR A 91 -10.41 -5.77 -15.90
N CYS A 92 -10.03 -6.75 -15.09
CA CYS A 92 -10.18 -8.17 -15.41
C CYS A 92 -11.26 -8.85 -14.57
N ILE A 93 -12.18 -9.54 -15.25
CA ILE A 93 -13.18 -10.43 -14.65
C ILE A 93 -12.84 -11.86 -15.10
N GLY A 94 -12.18 -12.61 -14.22
CA GLY A 94 -11.58 -13.88 -14.62
C GLY A 94 -10.42 -13.61 -15.57
N SER A 95 -10.41 -14.25 -16.74
CA SER A 95 -9.41 -14.04 -17.80
C SER A 95 -9.74 -12.91 -18.78
N ASP A 96 -10.96 -12.37 -18.76
CA ASP A 96 -11.35 -11.26 -19.64
C ASP A 96 -10.96 -9.92 -19.02
N CYS A 97 -10.09 -9.17 -19.70
CA CYS A 97 -9.58 -7.87 -19.28
C CYS A 97 -10.09 -6.69 -20.13
N SER A 98 -11.27 -6.84 -20.76
CA SER A 98 -11.88 -5.81 -21.61
C SER A 98 -12.81 -4.86 -20.83
N SER A 99 -13.29 -5.27 -19.66
CA SER A 99 -14.20 -4.49 -18.81
C SER A 99 -13.62 -3.14 -18.40
N LYS A 100 -14.47 -2.14 -18.19
CA LYS A 100 -14.08 -0.79 -17.75
C LYS A 100 -14.21 -0.64 -16.24
N LEU A 101 -13.26 0.09 -15.65
CA LEU A 101 -13.21 0.45 -14.25
C LEU A 101 -13.09 1.96 -14.13
N LYS A 102 -13.97 2.57 -13.32
CA LYS A 102 -13.90 3.99 -12.98
C LYS A 102 -12.84 4.18 -11.90
N CYS A 103 -11.92 5.10 -12.13
CA CYS A 103 -10.86 5.43 -11.20
C CYS A 103 -11.36 6.41 -10.13
N GLU A 104 -10.73 6.36 -8.96
CA GLU A 104 -11.17 7.12 -7.78
C GLU A 104 -10.01 7.93 -7.18
N GLY A 105 -10.34 9.08 -6.58
CA GLY A 105 -9.37 9.96 -5.93
C GLY A 105 -8.17 10.28 -6.82
N GLU A 106 -6.97 10.02 -6.30
CA GLU A 106 -5.69 10.32 -6.96
C GLU A 106 -5.23 9.23 -7.95
N GLU A 107 -6.10 8.31 -8.34
CA GLU A 107 -5.79 7.27 -9.34
C GLU A 107 -5.75 7.89 -10.75
N ASP A 108 -4.58 8.38 -11.16
CA ASP A 108 -4.39 9.22 -12.33
C ASP A 108 -4.00 8.47 -13.61
N ARG A 109 -3.69 7.16 -13.52
CA ARG A 109 -3.17 6.34 -14.63
C ARG A 109 -3.65 4.89 -14.55
N CYS A 110 -3.52 4.18 -15.67
CA CYS A 110 -3.79 2.75 -15.73
C CYS A 110 -2.53 1.93 -15.39
N LEU A 111 -2.73 0.80 -14.72
CA LEU A 111 -1.69 -0.16 -14.36
C LEU A 111 -1.98 -1.54 -14.96
N ILE A 112 -0.91 -2.31 -15.15
CA ILE A 112 -0.96 -3.75 -15.35
C ILE A 112 -0.19 -4.39 -14.19
N ALA A 113 -0.85 -5.25 -13.42
CA ALA A 113 -0.26 -5.96 -12.30
C ALA A 113 -0.17 -7.44 -12.62
N LYS A 114 1.00 -8.04 -12.41
CA LYS A 114 1.14 -9.49 -12.41
C LYS A 114 0.95 -9.98 -10.98
N LEU A 115 -0.08 -10.80 -10.78
CA LEU A 115 -0.47 -11.38 -9.50
C LEU A 115 -0.07 -12.85 -9.53
N ASP A 116 0.69 -13.31 -8.55
CA ASP A 116 0.94 -14.73 -8.32
C ASP A 116 -0.01 -15.20 -7.21
N VAL A 117 -0.94 -16.07 -7.56
CA VAL A 117 -1.88 -16.68 -6.60
C VAL A 117 -1.73 -18.19 -6.74
N ASP A 118 -1.24 -18.85 -5.69
CA ASP A 118 -1.00 -20.29 -5.64
C ASP A 118 -0.17 -20.85 -6.80
N GLY A 119 0.82 -20.08 -7.29
CA GLY A 119 1.69 -20.45 -8.40
C GLY A 119 1.12 -20.14 -9.78
N GLU A 120 -0.12 -19.64 -9.86
CA GLU A 120 -0.73 -19.18 -11.10
C GLU A 120 -0.48 -17.67 -11.28
N LYS A 121 0.18 -17.33 -12.40
CA LYS A 121 0.43 -15.94 -12.79
C LYS A 121 -0.78 -15.36 -13.49
N MET A 122 -1.60 -14.63 -12.75
CA MET A 122 -2.70 -13.85 -13.27
C MET A 122 -2.27 -12.43 -13.66
N THR A 123 -2.93 -11.86 -14.66
CA THR A 123 -2.78 -10.45 -15.01
C THR A 123 -4.00 -9.67 -14.54
N GLY A 124 -3.77 -8.67 -13.68
CA GLY A 124 -4.76 -7.66 -13.33
C GLY A 124 -4.54 -6.38 -14.12
N LYS A 125 -5.62 -5.71 -14.51
CA LYS A 125 -5.59 -4.33 -15.02
C LYS A 125 -6.41 -3.44 -14.09
N GLY A 126 -6.04 -2.17 -14.01
CA GLY A 126 -6.73 -1.26 -13.11
C GLY A 126 -6.24 0.17 -13.14
N CYS A 127 -6.69 0.93 -12.14
CA CYS A 127 -6.30 2.31 -11.89
C CYS A 127 -5.24 2.38 -10.78
N ALA A 128 -4.28 3.29 -10.88
CA ALA A 128 -3.31 3.57 -9.82
C ALA A 128 -3.00 5.06 -9.74
N SER A 129 -2.53 5.47 -8.56
CA SER A 129 -1.83 6.74 -8.40
C SER A 129 -0.40 6.66 -8.92
N LYS A 130 0.14 7.78 -9.40
CA LYS A 130 1.55 7.92 -9.79
C LYS A 130 2.54 7.35 -8.79
N SER A 131 2.33 7.66 -7.51
CA SER A 131 3.19 7.24 -6.40
C SER A 131 3.34 5.72 -6.33
N ILE A 132 2.25 4.99 -6.55
CA ILE A 132 2.21 3.53 -6.56
C ILE A 132 3.06 2.96 -7.71
N CYS A 133 2.93 3.49 -8.92
CA CYS A 133 3.71 3.02 -10.07
C CYS A 133 5.21 3.36 -9.97
N THR A 134 5.57 4.43 -9.26
CA THR A 134 6.98 4.79 -9.04
C THR A 134 7.62 4.03 -7.88
N MET A 135 6.82 3.31 -7.08
CA MET A 135 7.30 2.58 -5.93
C MET A 135 8.01 1.31 -6.39
N LYS A 136 9.31 1.23 -6.13
CA LYS A 136 10.07 -0.01 -6.26
C LYS A 136 9.78 -0.86 -5.02
N MET A 137 8.71 -1.65 -5.05
CA MET A 137 8.57 -2.70 -4.05
C MET A 137 9.76 -3.64 -4.20
N ARG A 138 10.64 -3.67 -3.19
CA ARG A 138 11.65 -4.73 -3.11
C ARG A 138 10.87 -6.04 -3.09
N ARG A 139 11.16 -6.92 -4.05
CA ARG A 139 10.76 -8.33 -3.96
C ARG A 139 11.19 -8.82 -2.58
N SER A 140 10.23 -9.00 -1.69
CA SER A 140 10.46 -9.74 -0.47
C SER A 140 10.84 -11.14 -0.95
N ASP A 141 12.08 -11.51 -0.69
CA ASP A 141 12.54 -12.88 -0.84
C ASP A 141 11.57 -13.80 -0.09
N GLY A 142 10.73 -14.51 -0.84
CA GLY A 142 10.18 -15.81 -0.48
C GLY A 142 9.22 -15.98 0.72
N THR A 143 8.76 -14.96 1.45
CA THR A 143 7.88 -15.21 2.63
C THR A 143 6.80 -14.15 2.87
N GLY A 144 5.79 -14.07 1.99
CA GLY A 144 4.55 -13.35 2.25
C GLY A 144 3.55 -13.47 1.08
N PRO A 145 2.24 -13.64 1.33
CA PRO A 145 1.27 -13.86 0.27
C PRO A 145 1.02 -12.55 -0.50
N GLY A 146 1.35 -12.54 -1.80
CA GLY A 146 0.96 -11.48 -2.72
C GLY A 146 2.05 -10.45 -3.02
N GLY A 147 3.16 -10.89 -3.62
CA GLY A 147 4.05 -10.00 -4.36
C GLY A 147 3.36 -9.49 -5.63
N TYR A 148 3.37 -8.18 -5.85
CA TYR A 148 2.87 -7.56 -7.07
C TYR A 148 4.04 -6.94 -7.83
N ASP A 149 4.26 -7.37 -9.07
CA ASP A 149 5.12 -6.66 -10.02
C ASP A 149 4.23 -5.70 -10.82
N MET A 150 4.42 -4.40 -10.59
CA MET A 150 3.86 -3.34 -11.43
C MET A 150 4.90 -3.00 -12.50
N LEU A 151 4.59 -3.35 -13.75
CA LEU A 151 5.38 -3.04 -14.94
C LEU A 151 4.73 -1.90 -15.71
#